data_AF-A0A249MUP4-F1
#
_entry.id   AF-A0A249MUP4-F1
#
_cell.length_a   1.000
_cell.length_b   1.000
_cell.length_c   1.000
_cell.angle_alpha   90.00
_cell.angle_beta   90.00
_cell.angle_gamma   90.00
#
_symmetry.space_group_name_H-M   'P 1'
#
loop_
_entity.id
_entity.type
_entity.pdbx_description
1 polymer ?
#
loop_
_entity_poly.entity_id
_entity_poly.type
_entity_poly.pdbx_seq_one_letter_code
_entity_poly.pdbx_strand_id
1 'polypeptide(L)'
;MNADPALLFATARDERARRKAAWKAAGQGLSDRAAWDDAVWSNIEQRTGLAAADPACRQRQPQSWHPPAMIMMARSAWATAVKAETSLDATDPANVAKITALWTLFRWLKPAGWSPYFEAKA
;
A
#
# COMPACT_ATOMS: atom_id res chain seq x y z
N MET A 1 18.41 5.16 1.00
CA MET A 1 18.28 3.73 1.36
C MET A 1 17.47 3.07 0.27
N ASN A 2 18.01 2.03 -0.37
CA ASN A 2 17.20 1.17 -1.24
C ASN A 2 16.38 0.26 -0.33
N ALA A 3 15.06 0.42 -0.33
CA ALA A 3 14.17 -0.46 0.42
C ALA A 3 14.23 -1.88 -0.18
N ASP A 4 14.26 -2.90 0.66
CA ASP A 4 14.24 -4.30 0.22
C ASP A 4 12.92 -4.60 -0.53
N PRO A 5 12.99 -4.97 -1.83
CA PRO A 5 11.79 -5.30 -2.61
C PRO A 5 10.95 -6.43 -2.01
N ALA A 6 11.57 -7.43 -1.38
CA ALA A 6 10.84 -8.55 -0.78
C ALA A 6 9.99 -8.07 0.41
N LEU A 7 10.56 -7.22 1.27
CA LEU A 7 9.83 -6.58 2.37
C LEU A 7 8.66 -5.73 1.88
N LEU A 8 8.87 -4.93 0.82
CA LEU A 8 7.81 -4.10 0.23
C LEU A 8 6.64 -4.96 -0.27
N PHE A 9 6.94 -6.05 -0.98
CA PHE A 9 5.94 -6.96 -1.50
C PHE A 9 5.17 -7.69 -0.39
N ALA A 10 5.88 -8.23 0.60
CA ALA A 10 5.25 -8.86 1.76
C ALA A 10 4.31 -7.89 2.49
N THR A 11 4.77 -6.67 2.74
CA THR A 11 3.97 -5.62 3.39
C THR A 11 2.69 -5.29 2.60
N ALA A 12 2.80 -5.14 1.27
CA ALA A 12 1.66 -4.86 0.42
C ALA A 12 0.63 -6.00 0.40
N ARG A 13 1.11 -7.24 0.27
CA ARG A 13 0.28 -8.45 0.25
C ARG A 13 -0.47 -8.63 1.57
N ASP A 14 0.24 -8.52 2.69
CA ASP A 14 -0.33 -8.74 4.02
C ASP A 14 -1.35 -7.64 4.36
N GLU A 15 -1.08 -6.39 4.00
CA GLU A 15 -2.02 -5.30 4.22
C GLU A 15 -3.25 -5.42 3.32
N ARG A 16 -3.11 -5.84 2.05
CA ARG A 16 -4.27 -6.16 1.20
C ARG A 16 -5.13 -7.25 1.84
N ALA A 17 -4.52 -8.35 2.28
CA ALA A 17 -5.25 -9.46 2.92
C ALA A 17 -6.00 -8.99 4.18
N ARG A 18 -5.34 -8.20 5.04
CA ARG A 18 -5.96 -7.61 6.23
C ARG A 18 -7.17 -6.73 5.89
N ARG A 19 -7.06 -5.89 4.86
CA ARG A 19 -8.14 -4.99 4.44
C ARG A 19 -9.34 -5.75 3.89
N LYS A 20 -9.11 -6.78 3.05
CA LYS A 20 -10.18 -7.69 2.58
C LYS A 20 -10.92 -8.34 3.75
N ALA A 21 -10.17 -8.83 4.74
CA ALA A 21 -10.75 -9.40 5.95
C ALA A 21 -11.57 -8.37 6.75
N ALA A 22 -11.06 -7.14 6.89
CA ALA A 22 -11.77 -6.06 7.59
C ALA A 22 -13.08 -5.67 6.91
N TRP A 23 -13.09 -5.51 5.58
CA TRP A 23 -14.33 -5.25 4.82
C TRP A 23 -15.34 -6.37 4.95
N LYS A 24 -14.88 -7.63 4.90
CA LYS A 24 -15.73 -8.81 5.12
C LYS A 24 -16.33 -8.81 6.52
N ALA A 25 -15.53 -8.54 7.56
CA ALA A 25 -15.98 -8.48 8.95
C ALA A 25 -16.99 -7.34 9.18
N ALA A 26 -16.87 -6.23 8.46
CA ALA A 26 -17.82 -5.12 8.50
C ALA A 26 -19.12 -5.38 7.70
N GLY A 27 -19.29 -6.56 7.09
CA GLY A 27 -20.45 -6.86 6.24
C GLY A 27 -20.47 -6.12 4.91
N GLN A 28 -19.36 -5.48 4.51
CA GLN A 28 -19.26 -4.61 3.34
C GLN A 28 -18.28 -5.14 2.28
N GLY A 29 -17.93 -6.42 2.34
CA GLY A 29 -16.92 -7.05 1.47
C GLY A 29 -17.23 -7.00 -0.04
N LEU A 30 -18.48 -6.75 -0.42
CA LEU A 30 -18.93 -6.64 -1.82
C LEU A 30 -19.31 -5.21 -2.22
N SER A 31 -19.09 -4.22 -1.34
CA SER A 31 -19.39 -2.83 -1.67
C SER A 31 -18.42 -2.27 -2.71
N ASP A 32 -18.87 -1.28 -3.50
CA ASP A 32 -18.02 -0.57 -4.46
C ASP A 32 -16.77 0.03 -3.78
N ARG A 33 -16.93 0.47 -2.53
CA ARG A 33 -15.82 0.98 -1.72
C ARG A 33 -14.79 -0.10 -1.38
N ALA A 34 -15.24 -1.30 -1.05
CA ALA A 34 -14.35 -2.44 -0.81
C ALA A 34 -13.65 -2.89 -2.11
N ALA A 35 -14.38 -2.90 -3.24
CA ALA A 35 -13.82 -3.23 -4.54
C ALA A 35 -12.75 -2.21 -4.98
N TRP A 36 -13.01 -0.92 -4.81
CA TRP A 36 -12.05 0.14 -5.11
C TRP A 36 -10.81 0.06 -4.21
N ASP A 37 -11.00 -0.18 -2.91
CA ASP A 37 -9.90 -0.37 -1.97
C ASP A 37 -9.03 -1.59 -2.34
N ASP A 38 -9.65 -2.72 -2.68
CA ASP A 38 -8.92 -3.91 -3.15
C ASP A 38 -8.18 -3.63 -4.47
N ALA A 39 -8.77 -2.85 -5.39
CA ALA A 39 -8.12 -2.51 -6.65
C ALA A 39 -6.85 -1.66 -6.43
N VAL A 40 -6.90 -0.67 -5.53
CA VAL A 40 -5.73 0.14 -5.17
C VAL A 40 -4.63 -0.72 -4.54
N TRP A 41 -4.98 -1.57 -3.57
CA TRP A 41 -4.00 -2.43 -2.89
C TRP A 41 -3.49 -3.57 -3.76
N SER A 42 -4.30 -4.09 -4.69
CA SER A 42 -3.88 -5.02 -5.73
C SER A 42 -2.83 -4.42 -6.65
N ASN A 43 -2.95 -3.13 -7.00
CA ASN A 43 -1.94 -2.42 -7.78
C ASN A 43 -0.65 -2.19 -6.99
N ILE A 44 -0.74 -1.88 -5.70
CA ILE A 44 0.44 -1.74 -4.82
C ILE A 44 1.17 -3.08 -4.70
N GLU A 45 0.45 -4.15 -4.43
CA GLU A 45 0.97 -5.53 -4.37
C GLU A 45 1.64 -5.91 -5.70
N GLN A 46 0.98 -5.68 -6.83
CA GLN A 46 1.51 -5.95 -8.16
C GLN A 46 2.81 -5.17 -8.41
N ARG A 47 2.82 -3.86 -8.16
CA ARG A 47 3.98 -2.99 -8.40
C ARG A 47 5.18 -3.40 -7.54
N THR A 48 4.95 -3.72 -6.27
CA THR A 48 6.00 -4.19 -5.36
C THR A 48 6.48 -5.61 -5.71
N GLY A 49 5.58 -6.49 -6.14
CA GLY A 49 5.91 -7.83 -6.63
C GLY A 49 6.78 -7.81 -7.89
N LEU A 50 6.52 -6.88 -8.82
CA LEU A 50 7.41 -6.67 -9.99
C LEU A 50 8.82 -6.25 -9.58
N ALA A 51 8.95 -5.34 -8.62
CA ALA A 51 10.25 -4.96 -8.06
C ALA A 51 10.94 -6.13 -7.34
N ALA A 52 10.16 -7.02 -6.72
CA ALA A 52 10.63 -8.24 -6.08
C ALA A 52 10.85 -9.42 -7.04
N ALA A 53 10.68 -9.22 -8.35
CA ALA A 53 10.77 -10.28 -9.36
C ALA A 53 9.79 -11.46 -9.17
N ASP A 54 8.66 -11.24 -8.48
CA ASP A 54 7.66 -12.27 -8.21
C ASP A 54 7.05 -12.83 -9.51
N PRO A 55 7.07 -14.17 -9.73
CA PRO A 55 6.58 -14.77 -10.97
C PRO A 55 5.09 -14.51 -11.25
N ALA A 56 4.25 -14.55 -10.22
CA ALA A 56 2.81 -14.35 -10.39
C ALA A 56 2.51 -12.90 -10.78
N CYS A 57 3.22 -11.94 -10.18
CA CYS A 57 3.11 -10.53 -10.56
C CYS A 57 3.63 -10.27 -11.98
N ARG A 58 4.72 -10.91 -12.42
CA ARG A 58 5.23 -10.77 -13.81
C ARG A 58 4.22 -11.20 -14.89
N GLN A 59 3.30 -12.11 -14.56
CA GLN A 59 2.28 -12.59 -15.49
C GLN A 59 1.01 -11.72 -15.52
N ARG A 60 0.78 -10.91 -14.48
CA ARG A 60 -0.42 -10.07 -14.33
C ARG A 60 -0.28 -8.75 -15.07
N GLN A 61 -1.39 -8.12 -15.42
CA GLN A 61 -1.44 -6.72 -15.88
C GLN A 61 -2.13 -5.85 -14.82
N PRO A 62 -1.83 -4.54 -14.74
CA PRO A 62 -0.84 -3.81 -15.56
C PRO A 62 0.61 -4.02 -15.09
N GLN A 63 1.57 -3.80 -16.00
CA GLN A 63 3.01 -3.76 -15.70
C GLN A 63 3.54 -2.33 -15.42
N SER A 64 2.72 -1.31 -15.68
CA SER A 64 3.05 0.11 -15.49
C SER A 64 1.80 0.92 -15.12
N TRP A 65 1.99 2.03 -14.41
CA TRP A 65 0.90 2.91 -13.97
C TRP A 65 1.14 4.35 -14.38
N HIS A 66 0.08 5.01 -14.80
CA HIS A 66 0.08 6.45 -15.10
C HIS A 66 0.20 7.27 -13.79
N PRO A 67 0.70 8.52 -13.85
CA PRO A 67 0.97 9.32 -12.66
C PRO A 67 -0.22 9.46 -11.68
N PRO A 68 -1.48 9.65 -12.11
CA PRO A 68 -2.61 9.70 -11.19
C PRO A 68 -2.79 8.41 -10.36
N ALA A 69 -2.64 7.23 -10.98
CA ALA A 69 -2.72 5.95 -10.26
C ALA A 69 -1.57 5.80 -9.26
N MET A 70 -0.38 6.25 -9.62
CA MET A 70 0.78 6.26 -8.72
C MET A 70 0.55 7.15 -7.49
N ILE A 71 -0.08 8.31 -7.68
CA ILE A 71 -0.47 9.22 -6.59
C ILE A 71 -1.53 8.56 -5.71
N MET A 72 -2.56 7.92 -6.28
CA MET A 72 -3.59 7.22 -5.50
C MET A 72 -2.99 6.11 -4.64
N MET A 73 -2.09 5.29 -5.19
CA MET A 73 -1.37 4.26 -4.44
C MET A 73 -0.57 4.86 -3.28
N ALA A 74 0.22 5.91 -3.56
CA ALA A 74 1.03 6.57 -2.53
C ALA A 74 0.16 7.22 -1.43
N ARG A 75 -0.97 7.84 -1.78
CA ARG A 75 -1.93 8.38 -0.81
C ARG A 75 -2.54 7.30 0.07
N SER A 76 -2.95 6.17 -0.51
CA SER A 76 -3.52 5.05 0.24
C SER A 76 -2.51 4.43 1.22
N ALA A 77 -1.26 4.24 0.77
CA ALA A 77 -0.17 3.77 1.64
C ALA A 77 0.15 4.77 2.76
N TRP A 78 0.21 6.07 2.45
CA TRP A 78 0.39 7.13 3.45
C TRP A 78 -0.70 7.12 4.52
N ALA A 79 -1.97 7.13 4.11
CA ALA A 79 -3.09 7.13 5.05
C ALA A 79 -3.08 5.89 5.95
N THR A 80 -2.64 4.75 5.40
CA THR A 80 -2.51 3.50 6.15
C THR A 80 -1.34 3.55 7.14
N ALA A 81 -0.20 4.12 6.77
CA ALA A 81 0.94 4.33 7.68
C ALA A 81 0.55 5.26 8.84
N VAL A 82 -0.08 6.41 8.54
CA VAL A 82 -0.57 7.36 9.56
C VAL A 82 -1.59 6.69 10.49
N LYS A 83 -2.53 5.91 9.94
CA LYS A 83 -3.51 5.21 10.77
C LYS A 83 -2.85 4.17 11.69
N ALA A 84 -1.87 3.43 11.19
CA ALA A 84 -1.12 2.47 11.99
C ALA A 84 -0.35 3.16 13.12
N GLU A 85 0.38 4.22 12.80
CA GLU A 85 1.16 5.01 13.76
C GLU A 85 0.30 5.62 14.88
N THR A 86 -0.92 6.05 14.55
CA THR A 86 -1.83 6.68 15.53
C THR A 86 -2.69 5.69 16.30
N SER A 87 -2.79 4.43 15.86
CA SER A 87 -3.74 3.45 16.43
C SER A 87 -3.10 2.20 17.02
N LEU A 88 -1.83 1.92 16.71
CA LEU A 88 -1.11 0.76 17.25
C LEU A 88 -0.28 1.17 18.47
N ASP A 89 -0.16 0.24 19.43
CA ASP A 89 0.69 0.43 20.60
C ASP A 89 2.17 0.35 20.20
N ALA A 90 2.89 1.45 20.38
CA ALA A 90 4.30 1.58 20.04
C ALA A 90 5.26 0.88 21.03
N THR A 91 4.75 0.32 22.13
CA THR A 91 5.56 -0.50 23.06
C THR A 91 5.72 -1.94 22.59
N ASP A 92 4.87 -2.40 21.67
CA ASP A 92 4.98 -3.71 21.02
C ASP A 92 5.95 -3.65 19.83
N PRO A 93 7.07 -4.40 19.85
CA PRO A 93 8.03 -4.44 18.75
C PRO A 93 7.42 -4.82 17.39
N ALA A 94 6.39 -5.68 17.38
CA ALA A 94 5.72 -6.09 16.15
C ALA A 94 4.95 -4.92 15.50
N ASN A 95 4.31 -4.09 16.31
CA ASN A 95 3.62 -2.89 15.84
C ASN A 95 4.61 -1.86 15.30
N VAL A 96 5.74 -1.65 15.97
CA VAL A 96 6.81 -0.76 15.50
C VAL A 96 7.37 -1.22 14.14
N ALA A 97 7.61 -2.53 13.99
CA ALA A 97 8.06 -3.10 12.72
C ALA A 97 7.02 -2.88 11.61
N LYS A 98 5.73 -3.08 11.91
CA LYS A 98 4.63 -2.84 10.96
C LYS A 98 4.54 -1.36 10.55
N ILE A 99 4.59 -0.42 11.50
CA ILE A 99 4.57 1.02 11.22
C ILE A 99 5.75 1.40 10.31
N THR A 100 6.94 0.91 10.63
CA THR A 100 8.15 1.16 9.84
C THR A 100 8.03 0.61 8.42
N ALA A 101 7.50 -0.59 8.25
CA ALA A 101 7.28 -1.20 6.94
C ALA A 101 6.28 -0.41 6.09
N LEU A 102 5.17 0.06 6.69
CA LEU A 102 4.17 0.88 6.00
C LEU A 102 4.74 2.25 5.57
N TRP A 103 5.51 2.91 6.42
CA TRP A 103 6.20 4.15 6.06
C TRP A 103 7.23 3.94 4.95
N THR A 104 7.96 2.82 4.98
CA THR A 104 8.92 2.43 3.93
C THR A 104 8.20 2.23 2.59
N LEU A 105 7.07 1.51 2.60
CA LEU A 105 6.23 1.29 1.44
C LEU A 105 5.72 2.59 0.84
N PHE A 106 5.18 3.49 1.68
CA PHE A 106 4.75 4.81 1.23
C PHE A 106 5.89 5.60 0.57
N ARG A 107 7.07 5.68 1.20
CA ARG A 107 8.21 6.44 0.68
C ARG A 107 8.70 5.89 -0.66
N TRP A 108 8.63 4.56 -0.84
CA TRP A 108 8.97 3.92 -2.11
C TRP A 108 7.91 4.18 -3.20
N LEU A 109 6.63 4.20 -2.85
CA LEU A 109 5.54 4.45 -3.79
C LEU A 109 5.47 5.90 -4.27
N LYS A 110 5.79 6.85 -3.38
CA LYS A 110 5.68 8.30 -3.59
C LYS A 110 6.46 8.74 -4.85
N PRO A 111 5.80 9.39 -5.82
CA PRO A 111 6.49 10.06 -6.93
C PRO A 111 7.42 11.17 -6.43
N ALA A 112 8.53 11.39 -7.15
CA ALA A 112 9.41 12.52 -6.89
C ALA A 112 8.64 13.84 -6.98
N GLY A 113 8.89 14.77 -6.04
CA GLY A 113 8.20 16.06 -5.98
C GLY A 113 6.76 16.03 -5.45
N TRP A 114 6.15 14.85 -5.28
CA TRP A 114 4.80 14.74 -4.74
C TRP A 114 4.79 14.70 -3.20
N SER A 115 3.79 15.30 -2.56
CA SER A 115 3.59 15.27 -1.10
C SER A 115 2.11 15.08 -0.78
N PRO A 116 1.76 14.29 0.25
CA PRO A 116 0.38 14.22 0.72
C PRO A 116 -0.11 15.53 1.34
N TYR A 117 0.80 16.46 1.67
CA TYR A 117 0.49 17.75 2.32
C TYR A 117 0.34 18.91 1.34
N PHE A 118 0.66 18.71 0.06
CA PHE A 118 0.47 19.72 -0.97
C PHE A 118 -0.58 19.22 -1.96
N GLU A 119 -1.72 19.90 -2.01
CA GLU A 119 -2.61 19.78 -3.15
C GLU A 119 -1.90 20.46 -4.33
N ALA A 120 -1.70 19.71 -5.42
CA ALA A 120 -1.46 20.36 -6.70
C ALA A 120 -2.71 21.21 -6.95
N LYS A 121 -2.55 22.55 -6.87
CA LYS A 121 -3.59 23.47 -7.31
C LYS A 121 -3.95 23.05 -8.75
N ALA A 122 -5.18 22.61 -8.94
CA ALA A 122 -5.75 22.39 -10.26
C ALA A 122 -5.89 23.73 -10.98
#